data_AF-A0A0F9R3T4-F1
#
_entry.id   AF-A0A0F9R3T4-F1
#
_cell.length_a   1.000
_cell.length_b   1.000
_cell.length_c   1.000
_cell.angle_alpha   90.00
_cell.angle_beta   90.00
_cell.angle_gamma   90.00
#
_symmetry.space_group_name_H-M   'P 1'
#
loop_
_entity.id
_entity.type
_entity.pdbx_description
1 polymer ?
#
loop_
_entity_poly.entity_id
_entity_poly.type
_entity_poly.pdbx_seq_one_letter_code
_entity_poly.pdbx_strand_id
1 'polypeptide(L)'
;MEGTNHTIEVFIESLGHTLSFCRLAALFLTHTALSTMFLELGGVENGNFPLSAIPLVAIGTILAIGIEGLLVLVHCLRLHWIELFPKFYSAEGILFKPIKIK
;
A
#
# COMPACT_ATOMS: atom_id res chain seq x y z
N MET A 1 -28.55 -11.73 26.75
CA MET A 1 -27.21 -12.22 26.34
C MET A 1 -26.86 -11.88 24.88
N GLU A 2 -27.74 -11.25 24.10
CA GLU A 2 -27.45 -10.88 22.70
C GLU A 2 -26.58 -9.62 22.56
N GLY A 3 -26.71 -8.63 23.46
CA GLY A 3 -25.92 -7.40 23.41
C GLY A 3 -24.42 -7.60 23.64
N THR A 4 -24.02 -8.55 24.48
CA THR A 4 -22.60 -8.89 24.71
C THR A 4 -21.98 -9.53 23.47
N ASN A 5 -22.69 -10.45 22.80
CA ASN A 5 -22.22 -11.05 21.55
C ASN A 5 -22.07 -9.99 20.45
N HIS A 6 -23.04 -9.11 20.30
CA HIS A 6 -22.97 -8.05 19.29
C HIS A 6 -21.79 -7.08 19.53
N THR A 7 -21.51 -6.77 20.79
CA THR A 7 -20.36 -5.91 21.16
C THR A 7 -19.03 -6.57 20.81
N ILE A 8 -18.91 -7.89 21.03
CA ILE A 8 -17.71 -8.67 20.68
C ILE A 8 -17.53 -8.73 19.16
N GLU A 9 -18.62 -8.91 18.40
CA GLU A 9 -18.60 -8.94 16.94
C GLU A 9 -18.09 -7.63 16.35
N VAL A 10 -18.63 -6.50 16.80
CA VAL A 10 -18.21 -5.16 16.36
C VAL A 10 -16.75 -4.88 16.74
N PHE A 11 -16.31 -5.36 17.91
CA PHE A 11 -14.92 -5.21 18.34
C PHE A 11 -13.95 -6.01 17.45
N ILE A 12 -14.27 -7.27 17.13
CA ILE A 12 -13.46 -8.12 16.26
C ILE A 12 -13.46 -7.57 14.83
N GLU A 13 -14.59 -7.08 14.34
CA GLU A 13 -14.70 -6.46 13.02
C GLU A 13 -13.82 -5.20 12.92
N SER A 14 -13.87 -4.32 13.93
CA SER A 14 -13.00 -3.14 14.03
C SER A 14 -11.50 -3.50 14.06
N LEU A 15 -11.13 -4.56 14.80
CA LEU A 15 -9.77 -5.08 14.79
C LEU A 15 -9.37 -5.65 13.43
N GLY A 16 -10.28 -6.34 12.75
CA GLY A 16 -10.08 -6.86 11.39
C GLY A 16 -9.78 -5.74 10.38
N HIS A 17 -10.52 -4.63 10.47
CA HIS A 17 -10.24 -3.44 9.66
C HIS A 17 -8.85 -2.86 9.96
N THR A 18 -8.48 -2.76 11.24
CA THR A 18 -7.18 -2.22 11.65
C THR A 18 -6.02 -3.12 11.20
N LEU A 19 -6.16 -4.44 11.33
CA LEU A 19 -5.14 -5.41 10.92
C LEU A 19 -4.89 -5.39 9.43
N SER A 20 -5.88 -5.04 8.60
CA SER A 20 -5.68 -4.99 7.16
C SER A 20 -4.68 -3.89 6.73
N PHE A 21 -4.57 -2.79 7.50
CA PHE A 21 -3.56 -1.75 7.28
C PHE A 21 -2.11 -2.25 7.51
N CYS A 22 -1.91 -3.37 8.20
CA CYS A 22 -0.58 -4.00 8.37
C CYS A 22 0.08 -4.30 7.02
N ARG A 23 -0.71 -4.50 5.95
CA ARG A 23 -0.19 -4.68 4.59
C ARG A 23 0.63 -3.49 4.10
N LEU A 24 0.25 -2.26 4.45
CA LEU A 24 1.02 -1.06 4.10
C LEU A 24 2.35 -1.03 4.87
N ALA A 25 2.35 -1.45 6.13
CA ALA A 25 3.57 -1.56 6.93
C ALA A 25 4.55 -2.60 6.36
N ALA A 26 4.05 -3.74 5.89
CA ALA A 26 4.88 -4.76 5.24
C ALA A 26 5.53 -4.24 3.95
N LEU A 27 4.79 -3.49 3.12
CA LEU A 27 5.33 -2.88 1.89
C LEU A 27 6.38 -1.80 2.19
N PHE A 28 6.19 -1.03 3.26
CA PHE A 28 7.21 -0.08 3.73
C PHE A 28 8.48 -0.81 4.17
N LEU A 29 8.35 -1.91 4.92
CA LEU A 29 9.51 -2.70 5.35
C LEU A 29 10.27 -3.27 4.15
N THR A 30 9.59 -3.83 3.15
CA THR A 30 10.25 -4.36 1.94
C THR A 30 10.95 -3.26 1.16
N HIS A 31 10.34 -2.08 1.04
CA HIS A 31 10.95 -0.92 0.39
C HIS A 31 12.27 -0.52 1.06
N THR A 32 12.27 -0.39 2.39
CA THR A 32 13.48 -0.06 3.14
C THR A 32 14.55 -1.15 3.01
N ALA A 33 14.17 -2.43 3.05
CA ALA A 33 15.10 -3.55 2.92
C ALA A 33 15.74 -3.59 1.52
N LEU A 34 14.95 -3.40 0.46
CA LEU A 34 15.42 -3.39 -0.92
C LEU A 34 16.35 -2.20 -1.19
N SER A 35 15.99 -1.01 -0.69
CA SER A 35 16.82 0.19 -0.82
C SER A 35 18.18 0.01 -0.12
N THR A 36 18.21 -0.56 1.08
CA THR A 36 19.46 -0.86 1.78
C THR A 36 20.29 -1.89 1.02
N MET A 37 19.69 -2.96 0.51
CA MET A 37 20.39 -3.99 -0.26
C MET A 37 21.11 -3.42 -1.49
N PHE A 38 20.49 -2.47 -2.21
CA PHE A 38 21.13 -1.82 -3.36
C PHE A 38 22.29 -0.90 -2.98
N LEU A 39 22.23 -0.26 -1.81
CA LEU A 39 23.33 0.55 -1.29
C LEU A 39 24.53 -0.31 -0.91
N GLU A 40 24.30 -1.42 -0.21
CA GLU A 40 25.33 -2.40 0.15
C GLU A 40 25.97 -3.02 -1.11
N LEU A 41 25.17 -3.40 -2.11
CA LEU A 41 25.67 -3.91 -3.39
C LEU A 41 26.48 -2.85 -4.17
N GLY A 42 26.15 -1.58 -3.99
CA GLY A 42 26.91 -0.43 -4.49
C GLY A 42 28.29 -0.26 -3.87
N GLY A 43 28.63 -1.02 -2.82
CA GLY A 43 29.89 -0.85 -2.09
C GLY A 43 29.92 0.43 -1.26
N VAL A 44 28.75 0.94 -0.87
CA VAL A 44 28.62 2.07 0.05
C VAL A 44 28.83 1.56 1.47
N GLU A 45 30.08 1.27 1.82
CA GLU A 45 30.45 0.88 3.18
C GLU A 45 31.07 2.09 3.91
N ASN A 46 30.63 2.34 5.15
CA ASN A 46 31.24 3.33 6.07
C ASN A 46 31.35 4.77 5.52
N GLY A 47 30.33 5.27 4.81
CA GLY A 47 30.26 6.69 4.41
C GLY A 47 31.17 7.09 3.25
N ASN A 48 31.88 6.13 2.65
CA ASN A 48 32.63 6.37 1.42
C ASN A 48 31.73 6.04 0.23
N PHE A 49 31.34 7.05 -0.55
CA PHE A 49 30.56 6.88 -1.78
C PHE A 49 31.52 6.86 -2.97
N PRO A 50 31.94 5.68 -3.48
CA PRO A 50 32.75 5.64 -4.68
C PRO A 50 31.90 6.07 -5.89
N LEU A 51 32.49 6.84 -6.81
CA LEU A 51 31.82 7.27 -8.04
C LEU A 51 31.33 6.09 -8.90
N SER A 52 31.93 4.91 -8.75
CA SER A 52 31.52 3.67 -9.40
C SER A 52 30.20 3.09 -8.88
N ALA A 53 29.74 3.47 -7.69
CA ALA A 53 28.47 3.02 -7.10
C ALA A 53 27.24 3.70 -7.72
N ILE A 54 27.40 4.93 -8.21
CA ILE A 54 26.32 5.79 -8.70
C ILE A 54 25.44 5.11 -9.77
N PRO A 55 25.99 4.52 -10.85
CA PRO A 55 25.16 3.89 -11.87
C PRO A 55 24.40 2.66 -11.34
N LEU A 56 25.01 1.87 -10.46
CA LEU A 56 24.39 0.68 -9.90
C LEU A 56 23.25 1.01 -8.95
N VAL A 57 23.47 1.97 -8.04
CA VAL A 57 22.44 2.46 -7.11
C VAL A 57 21.31 3.14 -7.89
N ALA A 58 21.61 3.98 -8.88
CA ALA A 58 20.59 4.65 -9.68
C ALA A 58 19.68 3.66 -10.43
N ILE A 59 20.27 2.63 -11.06
CA ILE A 59 19.51 1.57 -11.73
C ILE A 59 18.66 0.78 -10.71
N GLY A 60 19.25 0.40 -9.57
CA GLY A 60 18.57 -0.32 -8.50
C GLY A 60 17.36 0.45 -7.96
N THR A 61 17.52 1.74 -7.68
CA THR A 61 16.45 2.62 -7.21
C THR A 61 15.34 2.80 -8.24
N ILE A 62 15.66 3.01 -9.52
CA ILE A 62 14.65 3.15 -10.58
C ILE A 62 13.83 1.86 -10.72
N LEU A 63 14.49 0.71 -10.68
CA LEU A 63 13.84 -0.60 -10.77
C LEU A 63 12.96 -0.87 -9.55
N ALA A 64 13.46 -0.58 -8.34
CA ALA A 64 12.71 -0.69 -7.09
C ALA A 64 11.43 0.17 -7.14
N ILE A 65 11.54 1.45 -7.50
CA ILE A 65 10.40 2.36 -7.60
C ILE A 65 9.36 1.86 -8.62
N GLY A 66 9.81 1.37 -9.78
CA GLY A 66 8.89 0.88 -10.83
C GLY A 66 8.05 -0.30 -10.36
N ILE A 67 8.68 -1.30 -9.76
CA ILE A 67 8.00 -2.54 -9.35
C ILE A 67 7.21 -2.32 -8.05
N GLU A 68 7.84 -1.75 -7.03
CA GLU A 68 7.19 -1.52 -5.73
C GLU A 68 6.09 -0.47 -5.82
N GLY A 69 6.28 0.58 -6.63
CA GLY A 69 5.25 1.59 -6.85
C GLY A 69 3.97 1.01 -7.44
N LEU A 70 4.09 0.09 -8.41
CA LEU A 70 2.94 -0.61 -8.98
C LEU A 70 2.26 -1.51 -7.94
N LEU A 71 3.04 -2.24 -7.13
CA LEU A 71 2.52 -3.12 -6.08
C LEU A 71 1.76 -2.33 -5.00
N VAL A 72 2.37 -1.25 -4.50
CA VAL A 72 1.77 -0.36 -3.49
C VAL A 72 0.47 0.25 -4.01
N LEU A 73 0.42 0.66 -5.27
CA LEU A 73 -0.80 1.19 -5.88
C LEU A 73 -1.95 0.18 -5.86
N VAL A 74 -1.70 -1.07 -6.27
CA VAL A 74 -2.73 -2.12 -6.27
C VAL A 74 -3.19 -2.46 -4.86
N HIS A 75 -2.27 -2.56 -3.91
CA HIS A 75 -2.61 -2.84 -2.50
C HIS A 75 -3.39 -1.70 -1.85
N CYS A 76 -3.02 -0.45 -2.12
CA CYS A 76 -3.73 0.73 -1.64
C CYS A 76 -5.14 0.80 -2.21
N LEU A 77 -5.33 0.54 -3.52
CA LEU A 77 -6.64 0.51 -4.15
C LEU A 77 -7.54 -0.57 -3.54
N ARG A 78 -6.99 -1.75 -3.26
CA ARG A 78 -7.72 -2.82 -2.57
C ARG A 78 -8.19 -2.40 -1.19
N LEU A 79 -7.32 -1.75 -0.42
CA LEU A 79 -7.66 -1.26 0.92
C LEU A 79 -8.79 -0.23 0.85
N HIS A 80 -8.69 0.73 -0.08
CA HIS A 80 -9.75 1.71 -0.33
C HIS A 80 -11.07 1.02 -0.65
N TRP A 81 -11.08 0.11 -1.63
CA TRP A 81 -12.32 -0.54 -2.11
C TRP A 81 -12.99 -1.40 -1.05
N ILE A 82 -12.22 -2.12 -0.23
CA ILE A 82 -12.76 -3.11 0.69
C ILE A 82 -13.03 -2.53 2.08
N GLU A 83 -12.23 -1.57 2.55
CA GLU A 83 -12.35 -1.05 3.92
C GLU A 83 -12.90 0.38 4.00
N LEU A 84 -12.57 1.24 3.03
CA LEU A 84 -12.97 2.65 3.06
C LEU A 84 -14.33 2.87 2.37
N PHE A 85 -14.49 2.37 1.14
CA PHE A 85 -15.70 2.59 0.34
C PHE A 85 -17.00 2.06 0.99
N PRO A 86 -17.06 0.88 1.63
CA PRO A 86 -18.31 0.41 2.24
C PRO A 86 -18.73 1.23 3.48
N LYS A 87 -17.81 1.98 4.11
CA LYS A 87 -18.15 2.87 5.24
C LYS A 87 -18.80 4.18 4.82
N PHE A 88 -18.48 4.69 3.61
CA PHE A 88 -18.92 6.02 3.17
C PHE A 88 -19.86 5.98 1.96
N TYR A 89 -19.87 4.88 1.19
CA TYR A 89 -20.62 4.75 -0.05
C TYR A 89 -21.50 3.50 -0.01
N SER A 90 -22.79 3.70 0.26
CA SER A 90 -23.82 2.70 -0.08
C SER A 90 -24.06 2.80 -1.58
N ALA A 91 -23.92 1.70 -2.31
CA ALA A 91 -24.06 1.64 -3.77
C ALA A 91 -25.53 1.79 -4.26
N GLU A 92 -26.30 2.67 -3.61
CA GLU A 92 -27.73 2.89 -3.83
C GLU A 92 -28.00 4.08 -4.78
N GLY A 93 -27.02 4.42 -5.62
CA GLY A 93 -27.13 5.51 -6.58
C GLY A 93 -27.71 5.07 -7.93
N ILE A 94 -28.72 5.80 -8.41
CA ILE A 94 -29.21 5.70 -9.80
C ILE A 94 -28.20 6.33 -10.76
N LEU A 95 -27.72 5.56 -11.75
CA LEU A 95 -26.84 6.03 -12.82
C LEU A 95 -27.55 7.09 -13.67
N PHE A 96 -27.10 8.34 -13.58
CA PHE A 96 -27.63 9.43 -14.40
C PHE A 96 -27.26 9.22 -15.87
N LYS A 97 -28.27 9.05 -16.74
CA LYS A 97 -28.11 8.97 -18.19
C LYS A 97 -28.57 10.30 -18.80
N PRO A 98 -27.66 11.21 -19.20
CA PRO A 98 -28.07 12.46 -19.83
C PRO A 98 -28.74 12.20 -21.18
N ILE A 99 -29.78 12.98 -21.48
CA ILE A 99 -30.49 12.93 -22.75
C ILE A 99 -29.55 13.51 -23.82
N LYS A 100 -29.05 12.66 -24.73
CA LYS A 100 -28.29 13.11 -25.89
C LYS A 100 -29.27 13.74 -26.90
N ILE A 101 -29.23 15.06 -27.04
CA ILE A 101 -29.90 15.76 -28.12
C ILE A 101 -28.96 15.68 -29.33
N LYS A 102 -29.46 15.09 -30.42
CA LYS A 102 -28.75 14.85 -31.67
C LYS A 102 -28.58 16.12 -32.47
#